data_AF-A0ABD1WBZ8-F1
#
_entry.id   AF-A0ABD1WBZ8-F1
#
_cell.length_a   1.000
_cell.length_b   1.000
_cell.length_c   1.000
_cell.angle_alpha   90.00
_cell.angle_beta   90.00
_cell.angle_gamma   90.00
#
_symmetry.space_group_name_H-M   'P 1'
#
loop_
_entity.id
_entity.type
_entity.pdbx_description
1 polymer ?
#
loop_
_entity_poly.entity_id
_entity_poly.type
_entity_poly.pdbx_seq_one_letter_code
_entity_poly.pdbx_strand_id
1 'polypeptide(L)'
;MADVMKMLEDIRSINAPKPPKIAVNAMQFPALSAMNGTINFEFFSYVTVTNPNRDEFSHYDSSLQLVYSGEPMGLVFIPVEKIGSGGSQKMSAKFDVQQYLLSTPAKSTLSGGDREIGFENSNNFNSG
;
A
#
# COMPACT_ATOMS: atom_id res chain seq x y z
N MET A 1 13.36 -48.27 -13.51
CA MET A 1 13.26 -46.98 -14.24
C MET A 1 12.33 -46.01 -13.53
N ALA A 2 11.10 -46.40 -13.16
CA ALA A 2 10.16 -45.53 -12.44
C ALA A 2 10.67 -45.00 -11.09
N ASP A 3 11.33 -45.83 -10.28
CA ASP A 3 11.88 -45.42 -8.97
C ASP A 3 12.99 -44.38 -9.07
N VAL A 4 13.83 -44.48 -10.11
CA VAL A 4 14.91 -43.51 -10.37
C VAL A 4 14.32 -42.16 -10.79
N MET A 5 13.29 -42.17 -11.63
CA MET A 5 12.60 -40.94 -12.03
C MET A 5 11.90 -40.26 -10.84
N LYS A 6 11.25 -41.02 -9.97
CA LYS A 6 10.65 -40.52 -8.73
C LYS A 6 11.69 -39.87 -7.81
N MET A 7 12.83 -40.53 -7.60
CA MET A 7 13.91 -39.98 -6.79
C MET A 7 14.45 -38.65 -7.35
N LEU A 8 14.56 -38.53 -8.68
CA LEU A 8 15.02 -37.30 -9.32
C LEU A 8 14.00 -36.16 -9.19
N GLU A 9 12.70 -36.45 -9.30
CA GLU A 9 11.62 -35.49 -9.01
C GLU A 9 11.66 -35.02 -7.55
N ASP A 10 11.84 -35.94 -6.59
CA ASP A 10 11.92 -35.61 -5.17
C ASP A 10 13.14 -34.71 -4.86
N ILE A 11 14.30 -35.01 -5.45
CA ILE A 11 15.53 -34.21 -5.32
C ILE A 11 15.35 -32.81 -5.96
N ARG A 12 14.62 -32.71 -7.07
CA ARG A 12 14.30 -31.41 -7.69
C ARG A 12 13.37 -30.61 -6.80
N SER A 13 12.34 -31.24 -6.24
CA SER A 13 11.35 -30.57 -5.40
C SER A 13 11.95 -30.01 -4.10
N ILE A 14 12.92 -30.69 -3.48
CA ILE A 14 13.54 -30.22 -2.23
C ILE A 14 14.53 -29.05 -2.45
N ASN A 15 15.14 -28.97 -3.63
CA ASN A 15 16.11 -27.92 -4.00
C ASN A 15 15.51 -26.81 -4.86
N ALA A 16 14.21 -26.89 -5.17
CA ALA A 16 13.52 -25.85 -5.91
C ALA A 16 13.64 -24.51 -5.15
N PRO A 17 13.97 -23.40 -5.86
CA PRO A 17 14.00 -22.08 -5.26
C PRO A 17 12.67 -21.75 -4.57
N LYS A 18 12.76 -21.28 -3.34
CA LYS A 18 11.64 -20.84 -2.51
C LYS A 18 11.53 -19.32 -2.58
N PRO A 19 10.30 -18.77 -2.67
CA PRO A 19 10.12 -17.34 -2.69
C PRO A 19 10.60 -16.72 -1.36
N PRO A 20 11.22 -15.53 -1.38
CA PRO A 20 11.54 -14.80 -0.16
C PRO A 20 10.26 -14.47 0.62
N LYS A 21 10.38 -14.36 1.95
CA LYS A 21 9.28 -13.87 2.79
C LYS A 21 9.52 -12.41 3.12
N ILE A 22 8.52 -11.57 2.91
CA ILE A 22 8.57 -10.15 3.26
C ILE A 22 7.51 -9.90 4.32
N ALA A 23 7.93 -9.36 5.46
CA ALA A 23 7.05 -8.98 6.55
C ALA A 23 7.18 -7.48 6.79
N VAL A 24 6.06 -6.76 6.70
CA VAL A 24 5.98 -5.37 7.19
C VAL A 24 5.89 -5.45 8.71
N ASN A 25 6.92 -4.97 9.41
CA ASN A 25 6.98 -4.99 10.86
C ASN A 25 6.23 -3.81 11.48
N ALA A 26 6.40 -2.62 10.89
CA ALA A 26 5.77 -1.40 11.37
C ALA A 26 5.65 -0.36 10.26
N MET A 27 4.64 0.50 10.40
CA MET A 27 4.47 1.72 9.62
C MET A 27 4.35 2.87 10.63
N GLN A 28 5.16 3.91 10.45
CA GLN A 28 5.13 5.10 11.31
C GLN A 28 4.77 6.31 10.48
N PHE A 29 3.83 7.12 10.97
CA PHE A 29 3.31 8.31 10.29
C PHE A 29 3.62 9.57 11.14
N PRO A 30 4.88 10.03 11.16
CA PRO A 30 5.31 11.16 11.97
C PRO A 30 4.66 12.49 11.58
N ALA A 31 4.29 12.66 10.31
CA ALA A 31 3.66 13.89 9.84
C ALA A 31 2.55 13.59 8.81
N LEU A 32 1.37 14.12 9.08
CA LEU A 32 0.25 14.18 8.14
C LEU A 32 -0.43 15.54 8.31
N SER A 33 -0.57 16.28 7.20
CA SER A 33 -1.36 17.50 7.16
C SER A 33 -2.14 17.58 5.86
N ALA A 34 -3.37 18.11 5.93
CA ALA A 34 -4.19 18.39 4.78
C ALA A 34 -4.73 19.82 4.91
N MET A 35 -4.36 20.69 3.97
CA MET A 35 -4.81 22.09 3.96
C MET A 35 -4.98 22.57 2.52
N ASN A 36 -6.07 23.28 2.25
CA ASN A 36 -6.35 23.89 0.94
C ASN A 36 -6.30 22.92 -0.25
N GLY A 37 -6.77 21.68 -0.07
CA GLY A 37 -6.74 20.66 -1.12
C GLY A 37 -5.35 20.06 -1.35
N THR A 38 -4.41 20.29 -0.44
CA THR A 38 -3.04 19.77 -0.52
C THR A 38 -2.75 18.89 0.68
N ILE A 39 -2.13 17.73 0.45
CA ILE A 39 -1.61 16.85 1.50
C ILE A 39 -0.09 16.95 1.57
N ASN A 40 0.43 17.06 2.80
CA ASN A 40 1.82 16.73 3.11
C ASN A 40 1.83 15.51 4.02
N PHE A 41 2.69 14.55 3.72
CA PHE A 41 2.69 13.26 4.37
C PHE A 41 4.08 12.67 4.40
N GLU A 42 4.50 12.23 5.58
CA GLU A 42 5.74 11.49 5.79
C GLU A 42 5.39 10.16 6.47
N PHE A 43 5.99 9.08 5.98
CA PHE A 43 5.96 7.81 6.68
C PHE A 43 7.24 7.00 6.54
N PHE A 44 7.48 6.17 7.54
CA PHE A 44 8.53 5.15 7.54
C PHE A 44 7.90 3.77 7.48
N SER A 45 8.39 2.92 6.58
CA SER A 45 8.10 1.50 6.57
C SER A 45 9.30 0.73 7.09
N TYR A 46 9.07 -0.20 8.01
CA TYR A 46 10.08 -1.11 8.54
C TYR A 46 9.70 -2.52 8.10
N VAL A 47 10.61 -3.18 7.40
CA VAL A 47 10.36 -4.48 6.79
C VAL A 47 11.46 -5.47 7.14
N THR A 48 11.09 -6.74 7.22
CA THR A 48 12.02 -7.86 7.33
C THR A 48 11.92 -8.68 6.06
N VAL A 49 13.03 -8.86 5.37
CA VAL A 49 13.14 -9.75 4.21
C VAL A 49 13.88 -11.01 4.66
N THR A 50 13.28 -12.17 4.45
CA THR A 50 13.83 -13.48 4.82
C THR A 50 14.10 -14.31 3.57
N ASN A 51 15.32 -14.81 3.45
CA ASN A 51 15.73 -15.77 2.43
C ASN A 51 15.56 -17.21 2.96
N PRO A 52 14.57 -17.99 2.49
CA PRO A 52 14.43 -19.38 2.89
C PRO A 52 15.34 -20.35 2.11
N ASN A 53 16.11 -19.86 1.15
CA ASN A 53 16.99 -20.66 0.30
C ASN A 53 18.35 -20.90 0.98
N ARG A 54 19.05 -21.93 0.51
CA ARG A 54 20.40 -22.30 0.99
C ARG A 54 21.52 -21.53 0.30
N ASP A 55 21.21 -20.79 -0.75
CA ASP A 55 22.13 -19.92 -1.46
C ASP A 55 21.85 -18.46 -1.14
N GLU A 56 22.81 -17.58 -1.46
CA GLU A 56 22.64 -16.13 -1.34
C GLU A 56 21.48 -15.65 -2.21
N PHE A 57 20.61 -14.83 -1.62
CA PHE A 57 19.51 -14.18 -2.29
C PHE A 57 19.81 -12.69 -2.39
N SER A 58 19.87 -12.16 -3.61
CA SER A 58 19.85 -10.72 -3.83
C SER A 58 18.41 -10.25 -3.85
N HIS A 59 18.03 -9.44 -2.87
CA HIS A 59 16.74 -8.78 -2.90
C HIS A 59 16.77 -7.67 -3.95
N TYR A 60 16.08 -7.87 -5.07
CA TYR A 60 15.83 -6.80 -6.02
C TYR A 60 14.64 -5.96 -5.53
N ASP A 61 14.84 -4.65 -5.59
CA ASP A 61 13.99 -3.53 -5.24
C ASP A 61 12.50 -3.89 -5.05
N SER A 62 12.03 -3.89 -3.80
CA SER A 62 10.60 -3.91 -3.51
C SER A 62 10.06 -2.50 -3.47
N SER A 63 8.87 -2.29 -4.01
CA SER A 63 8.24 -0.98 -4.04
C SER A 63 6.94 -0.95 -3.23
N LEU A 64 6.72 0.10 -2.46
CA LEU A 64 5.46 0.38 -1.78
C LEU A 64 4.79 1.58 -2.45
N GLN A 65 3.58 1.39 -2.97
CA GLN A 65 2.80 2.44 -3.62
C GLN A 65 1.72 2.96 -2.68
N LEU A 66 1.64 4.28 -2.55
CA LEU A 66 0.52 4.94 -1.88
C LEU A 66 -0.52 5.33 -2.92
N VAL A 67 -1.77 4.97 -2.69
CA VAL A 67 -2.92 5.32 -3.56
C VAL A 67 -3.99 5.96 -2.70
N TYR A 68 -4.55 7.09 -3.16
CA TYR A 68 -5.63 7.81 -2.50
C TYR A 68 -6.77 8.07 -3.47
N SER A 69 -7.98 7.69 -3.11
CA SER A 69 -9.18 7.84 -3.96
C SER A 69 -9.01 7.27 -5.38
N GLY A 70 -8.20 6.22 -5.52
CA GLY A 70 -7.89 5.58 -6.81
C GLY A 70 -6.67 6.17 -7.52
N GLU A 71 -6.13 7.29 -7.07
CA GLU A 71 -4.99 7.97 -7.70
C GLU A 71 -3.68 7.65 -6.99
N PRO A 72 -2.61 7.29 -7.73
CA PRO A 72 -1.31 7.03 -7.14
C PRO A 72 -0.69 8.33 -6.62
N MET A 73 -0.40 8.36 -5.32
CA MET A 73 0.25 9.48 -4.65
C MET A 73 1.78 9.42 -4.73
N GLY A 74 2.33 8.22 -4.79
CA GLY A 74 3.77 8.01 -4.97
C GLY A 74 4.22 6.59 -4.66
N LEU A 75 5.52 6.37 -4.84
CA LEU A 75 6.19 5.08 -4.67
C LEU A 75 7.45 5.26 -3.83
N VAL A 76 7.72 4.34 -2.90
CA VAL A 76 9.02 4.22 -2.22
C VAL A 76 9.64 2.86 -2.50
N PHE A 77 10.96 2.82 -2.60
CA PHE A 77 11.72 1.59 -2.77
C PHE A 77 12.33 1.14 -1.44
N ILE A 78 12.18 -0.14 -1.14
CA ILE A 78 12.95 -0.86 -0.13
C ILE A 78 14.30 -1.20 -0.77
N PRO A 79 15.41 -0.82 -0.13
CA PRO A 79 16.74 -0.93 -0.73
C PRO A 79 17.13 -2.38 -1.06
N VAL A 80 17.96 -2.51 -2.08
CA VAL A 80 18.56 -3.78 -2.51
C VAL A 80 19.60 -4.23 -1.50
N GLU A 81 19.48 -5.45 -0.99
CA GLU A 81 20.51 -6.07 -0.15
C GLU A 81 20.67 -7.56 -0.48
N LYS A 82 21.87 -8.07 -0.18
CA LYS A 82 22.19 -9.49 -0.23
C LYS A 82 21.85 -10.14 1.11
N ILE A 83 21.12 -11.23 1.05
CA ILE A 83 20.67 -11.97 2.22
C ILE A 83 21.24 -13.39 2.12
N GLY A 84 22.11 -13.72 3.08
CA GLY A 84 22.72 -15.05 3.15
C GLY A 84 21.70 -16.17 3.29
N SER A 85 22.17 -17.40 3.09
CA SER A 85 21.40 -18.64 3.25
C SER A 85 20.57 -18.66 4.54
N GLY A 86 19.25 -18.85 4.43
CA GLY A 86 18.36 -18.91 5.60
C GLY A 86 18.23 -17.60 6.38
N GLY A 87 18.89 -16.53 5.92
CA GLY A 87 19.06 -15.28 6.64
C GLY A 87 17.80 -14.41 6.63
N SER A 88 17.78 -13.43 7.52
CA SER A 88 16.78 -12.36 7.54
C SER A 88 17.45 -11.03 7.74
N GLN A 89 16.92 -10.01 7.09
CA GLN A 89 17.51 -8.68 7.07
C GLN A 89 16.42 -7.64 7.29
N LYS A 90 16.70 -6.67 8.16
CA LYS A 90 15.79 -5.57 8.47
C LYS A 90 16.14 -4.38 7.59
N MET A 91 15.14 -3.85 6.90
CA MET A 91 15.28 -2.72 6.01
C MET A 91 14.24 -1.67 6.37
N SER A 92 14.53 -0.42 6.03
CA SER A 92 13.58 0.67 6.18
C SER A 92 13.50 1.51 4.91
N ALA A 93 12.32 2.09 4.70
CA ALA A 93 12.03 2.97 3.58
C ALA A 93 11.34 4.23 4.12
N LYS A 94 11.81 5.40 3.68
CA LYS A 94 11.19 6.70 3.99
C LYS A 94 10.42 7.17 2.77
N PHE A 95 9.16 7.52 2.97
CA PHE A 95 8.35 8.20 1.98
C PHE A 95 8.03 9.62 2.48
N ASP A 96 8.28 10.60 1.63
CA ASP A 96 8.14 12.02 1.94
C ASP A 96 7.43 12.69 0.76
N VAL A 97 6.15 13.00 0.95
CA VAL A 97 5.32 13.69 -0.03
C VAL A 97 5.05 15.08 0.48
N GLN A 98 5.45 16.05 -0.32
CA GLN A 98 5.19 17.45 -0.08
C GLN A 98 4.28 17.96 -1.18
N GLN A 99 3.27 18.71 -0.76
CA GLN A 99 2.38 19.46 -1.64
C GLN A 99 1.60 18.62 -2.67
N TYR A 100 1.15 17.42 -2.31
CA TYR A 100 0.32 16.62 -3.22
C TYR A 100 -1.09 17.21 -3.32
N LEU A 101 -1.50 17.58 -4.53
CA LEU A 101 -2.84 18.10 -4.80
C LEU A 101 -3.86 16.97 -4.79
N LEU A 102 -4.83 17.07 -3.88
CA LEU A 102 -6.03 16.25 -3.93
C LEU A 102 -6.92 16.78 -5.06
N SER A 103 -7.16 15.95 -6.07
CA SER A 103 -8.22 16.24 -7.03
C SER A 103 -9.53 16.39 -6.25
N THR A 104 -10.13 17.57 -6.28
CA THR A 104 -11.45 17.79 -5.71
C THR A 104 -12.41 16.84 -6.41
N PRO A 105 -13.18 16.00 -5.69
CA PRO A 105 -14.27 15.30 -6.34
C PRO A 105 -15.14 16.37 -6.98
N ALA A 106 -15.35 16.26 -8.30
CA ALA A 106 -16.17 17.19 -9.03
C ALA A 106 -17.49 17.31 -8.27
N LYS A 107 -17.76 18.50 -7.72
CA LYS A 107 -19.02 18.83 -7.09
C LYS A 107 -20.08 18.43 -8.10
N SER A 108 -20.87 17.41 -7.79
CA SER A 108 -22.02 17.02 -8.59
C SER A 108 -22.80 18.32 -8.78
N THR A 109 -22.81 18.83 -10.01
CA THR A 109 -23.66 19.94 -10.37
C THR A 109 -25.08 19.45 -10.11
N LEU A 110 -25.62 19.80 -8.95
CA LEU A 110 -27.06 19.94 -8.79
C LEU A 110 -27.44 20.99 -9.83
N SER A 111 -27.78 20.50 -11.02
CA SER A 111 -28.51 21.26 -12.02
C SER A 111 -29.83 21.59 -11.34
N GLY A 112 -29.88 22.79 -10.78
CA GLY A 112 -31.12 23.45 -10.39
C GLY A 112 -31.96 23.58 -11.65
N GLY A 113 -32.76 22.56 -11.92
CA GLY A 113 -33.98 22.69 -12.67
C GLY A 113 -35.05 23.10 -11.68
N ASP A 114 -35.37 24.38 -11.66
CA ASP A 114 -36.50 24.94 -10.94
C ASP A 114 -37.77 24.15 -11.29
N ARG A 115 -38.19 23.27 -10.39
CA ARG A 115 -39.57 22.81 -10.28
C ARG A 115 -39.95 22.83 -8.82
N GLU A 116 -40.64 23.90 -8.47
CA GLU A 116 -41.45 24.05 -7.28
C GLU A 116 -42.36 22.82 -7.13
N ILE A 117 -42.00 21.93 -6.22
CA ILE A 117 -42.88 20.88 -5.70
C ILE A 117 -43.29 21.34 -4.31
N GLY A 118 -44.47 21.95 -4.24
CA GLY A 118 -45.11 22.36 -3.01
C GLY A 118 -45.34 21.16 -2.11
N PHE A 119 -44.77 21.22 -0.90
CA PHE A 119 -45.21 20.39 0.21
C PHE A 119 -45.86 21.33 1.22
N GLU A 120 -47.20 21.39 1.19
CA GLU A 120 -47.97 21.87 2.32
C GLU A 120 -47.61 21.00 3.53
N ASN A 121 -47.04 21.59 4.56
CA ASN A 121 -47.04 21.00 5.88
C ASN A 121 -47.56 22.04 6.86
N SER A 122 -48.89 22.06 6.94
CA SER A 122 -49.66 22.71 7.98
C SER A 122 -49.23 22.19 9.35
N ASN A 123 -48.60 23.03 10.16
CA ASN A 123 -48.70 22.95 11.63
C ASN A 123 -48.58 24.35 12.22
N ASN A 124 -49.77 24.93 12.39
CA ASN A 124 -50.07 26.15 13.10
C ASN A 124 -49.89 25.90 14.61
N PHE A 125 -48.96 26.60 15.27
CA PHE A 125 -48.97 26.75 16.72
C PHE A 125 -48.74 28.22 17.05
N ASN A 126 -49.85 28.92 17.28
CA ASN A 126 -49.87 30.24 17.86
C ASN A 126 -50.65 30.18 19.17
N SER A 127 -50.03 30.67 20.25
CA SER A 127 -50.63 31.41 21.36
C SER A 127 -49.64 31.36 22.53
N GLY A 128 -49.13 32.46 23.08
CA GLY A 128 -49.37 33.89 22.86
C GLY A 128 -48.45 34.68 23.79
#